data_AF-A0A348YM61-F1
#
_entry.id   AF-A0A348YM61-F1
#
_cell.length_a   1.000
_cell.length_b   1.000
_cell.length_c   1.000
_cell.angle_alpha   90.00
_cell.angle_beta   90.00
_cell.angle_gamma   90.00
#
_symmetry.space_group_name_H-M   'P 1'
#
loop_
_entity.id
_entity.type
_entity.pdbx_description
1 polymer ?
#
loop_
_entity_poly.entity_id
_entity_poly.type
_entity_poly.pdbx_seq_one_letter_code
_entity_poly.pdbx_strand_id
1 'polypeptide(L)'
;MRRHVIFYYSLIASMSITFGGTTVAYATDTLSIPFGSSSIQYVFYNQGEIYDKEAYAKGKAEDPGYSTWQLTDTEKQGIVDAGKYWSSILGDGANNTSPVKINVSTFAEDNAQASSQPNESEENQMNVYTAMQRLIIDNVKMEQNASIMLGPGFRKFADHWSQIPLTGLNDATATIIHEMGHALGITSYIGATGSVLALSPFDRHLQDYFGTKLTSLSSTEYVKSIPNTTALSTARAYSDQGYFVAGQMNTGTYGIWFKGDNVTEVMTINGNAANSDTDANPDAIKDGMIRIEAYEETAADFSHLELRNSLMSHQSYRNWASFMEAELAVLQDIGYTIDRRNFFGFSIYNDGLTYTNKNPFYARNSSGTAYITGKSNTTLLGVGLHLYGTNNTVYQAADLLADGIAGTGIRIDGSSNTLTINSGVKVTANGDYGNALLVSYGKNNSINHYGTLEATGTSGIAARFDFGHNLLLDADDYRGSYIYSGNDASSTLLDELNGPLVRTFNVAGTLNGSLASIYISDNAYVQDINILTGAQITGDIISKWDPDNSLVQTSGKYTSLNSGLKLDNGAAIPDSSFNM
;
A
#
# COMPACT_ATOMS: atom_id res chain seq x y z
N MET A 1 27.62 26.60 0.99
CA MET A 1 28.46 27.75 0.55
C MET A 1 27.62 28.60 -0.38
N ARG A 2 27.34 29.85 0.01
CA ARG A 2 26.46 30.80 -0.68
C ARG A 2 26.96 31.14 -2.08
N ARG A 3 26.06 31.24 -3.06
CA ARG A 3 26.24 32.13 -4.22
C ARG A 3 24.95 32.88 -4.52
N HIS A 4 25.04 34.19 -4.28
CA HIS A 4 24.14 35.23 -4.76
C HIS A 4 24.24 35.36 -6.28
N VAL A 5 23.13 35.64 -6.95
CA VAL A 5 23.13 36.23 -8.29
C VAL A 5 22.24 37.47 -8.27
N ILE A 6 22.77 38.52 -8.89
CA ILE A 6 22.40 39.92 -8.84
C ILE A 6 21.45 40.24 -10.00
N PHE A 7 20.41 41.04 -9.73
CA PHE A 7 19.54 41.67 -10.71
C PHE A 7 20.28 42.75 -11.51
N TYR A 8 20.07 42.79 -12.83
CA TYR A 8 20.28 43.97 -13.67
C TYR A 8 19.06 44.22 -14.56
N TYR A 9 18.47 45.41 -14.44
CA TYR A 9 17.53 45.99 -15.39
C TYR A 9 18.31 46.84 -16.42
N SER A 10 18.00 46.72 -17.72
CA SER A 10 18.12 47.84 -18.68
C SER A 10 17.17 47.66 -19.87
N LEU A 11 16.71 48.81 -20.36
CA LEU A 11 15.58 49.10 -21.25
C LEU A 11 15.78 48.70 -22.74
N ILE A 12 14.70 48.14 -23.31
CA ILE A 12 14.04 48.43 -24.61
C ILE A 12 14.90 48.66 -25.86
N ALA A 13 14.76 47.73 -26.82
CA ALA A 13 14.70 48.04 -28.24
C ALA A 13 13.46 47.33 -28.84
N SER A 14 12.51 48.14 -29.31
CA SER A 14 11.27 47.71 -29.96
C SER A 14 11.55 47.21 -31.37
N MET A 15 11.27 45.92 -31.61
CA MET A 15 11.15 45.37 -32.96
C MET A 15 9.82 44.63 -33.04
N SER A 16 8.85 45.27 -33.70
CA SER A 16 7.52 44.73 -33.95
C SER A 16 7.61 43.62 -34.99
N ILE A 17 7.58 42.37 -34.53
CA ILE A 17 7.27 41.21 -35.36
C ILE A 17 5.91 40.72 -34.90
N THR A 18 4.92 40.86 -35.77
CA THR A 18 3.59 40.27 -35.68
C THR A 18 3.72 38.76 -35.60
N PHE A 19 3.60 38.19 -34.40
CA PHE A 19 3.24 36.80 -34.25
C PHE A 19 1.72 36.70 -34.31
N GLY A 20 1.23 36.03 -35.35
CA GLY A 20 -0.14 35.55 -35.43
C GLY A 20 -0.48 34.74 -34.19
N GLY A 21 -1.76 34.79 -33.81
CA GLY A 21 -2.27 34.25 -32.56
C GLY A 21 -1.69 32.88 -32.24
N THR A 22 -1.17 32.75 -31.02
CA THR A 22 -0.90 31.45 -30.43
C THR A 22 -2.22 30.70 -30.36
N THR A 23 -2.40 29.76 -31.28
CA THR A 23 -3.29 28.62 -31.05
C THR A 23 -2.79 27.94 -29.79
N VAL A 24 -3.48 28.18 -28.67
CA VAL A 24 -3.27 27.46 -27.42
C VAL A 24 -3.61 26.01 -27.74
N ALA A 25 -2.60 25.14 -27.81
CA ALA A 25 -2.81 23.71 -28.00
C ALA A 25 -3.60 23.20 -26.79
N TYR A 26 -4.76 22.61 -27.08
CA TYR A 26 -5.63 21.97 -26.09
C TYR A 26 -5.28 20.48 -26.06
N ALA A 27 -5.27 19.91 -24.85
CA ALA A 27 -4.97 18.51 -24.53
C ALA A 27 -5.05 17.55 -25.73
N THR A 28 -3.90 17.02 -26.10
CA THR A 28 -3.76 16.25 -27.34
C THR A 28 -4.25 14.80 -27.27
N ASP A 29 -4.29 14.19 -26.07
CA ASP A 29 -4.65 12.78 -25.92
C ASP A 29 -5.65 12.55 -24.78
N THR A 30 -6.72 11.80 -25.09
CA THR A 30 -7.69 11.34 -24.09
C THR A 30 -7.74 9.82 -24.12
N LEU A 31 -7.60 9.20 -22.95
CA LEU A 31 -7.76 7.75 -22.78
C LEU A 31 -8.90 7.49 -21.79
N SER A 32 -9.67 6.43 -22.04
CA SER A 32 -10.76 6.05 -21.16
C SER A 32 -10.72 4.56 -20.85
N ILE A 33 -11.02 4.23 -19.60
CA ILE A 33 -11.20 2.85 -19.14
C ILE A 33 -12.60 2.69 -18.54
N PRO A 34 -13.23 1.51 -18.62
CA PRO A 34 -14.48 1.23 -17.94
C PRO A 34 -14.39 1.56 -16.44
N PHE A 35 -15.49 2.02 -15.85
CA PHE A 35 -15.61 2.26 -14.41
C PHE A 35 -17.09 2.22 -14.01
N GLY A 36 -17.54 1.09 -13.46
CA GLY A 36 -18.95 0.86 -13.17
C GLY A 36 -19.83 1.01 -14.41
N SER A 37 -20.87 1.85 -14.31
CA SER A 37 -21.76 2.16 -15.44
C SER A 37 -21.20 3.20 -16.43
N SER A 38 -19.99 3.71 -16.18
CA SER A 38 -19.37 4.85 -16.86
C SER A 38 -17.89 4.55 -17.16
N SER A 39 -17.02 5.56 -17.06
CA SER A 39 -15.58 5.45 -17.34
C SER A 39 -14.75 6.39 -16.46
N ILE A 40 -13.49 6.04 -16.23
CA ILE A 40 -12.44 7.02 -15.91
C ILE A 40 -11.90 7.57 -17.23
N GLN A 41 -11.81 8.90 -17.34
CA GLN A 41 -11.31 9.60 -18.51
C GLN A 41 -10.07 10.42 -18.15
N TYR A 42 -8.92 10.02 -18.68
CA TYR A 42 -7.66 10.72 -18.55
C TYR A 42 -7.49 11.72 -19.68
N VAL A 43 -7.13 12.95 -19.33
CA VAL A 43 -6.84 14.05 -20.26
C VAL A 43 -5.36 14.40 -20.09
N PHE A 44 -4.52 13.98 -21.04
CA PHE A 44 -3.07 14.18 -20.96
C PHE A 44 -2.66 15.51 -21.59
N TYR A 45 -1.85 16.27 -20.86
CA TYR A 45 -1.27 17.53 -21.31
C TYR A 45 0.19 17.30 -21.72
N ASN A 46 0.47 17.48 -23.01
CA ASN A 46 1.82 17.39 -23.57
C ASN A 46 2.71 18.55 -23.10
N GLN A 47 4.02 18.40 -23.29
CA GLN A 47 4.98 19.42 -22.88
C GLN A 47 4.61 20.81 -23.45
N GLY A 48 4.52 21.81 -22.56
CA GLY A 48 4.14 23.18 -22.89
C GLY A 48 2.64 23.46 -22.94
N GLU A 49 1.78 22.44 -22.85
CA GLU A 49 0.33 22.64 -22.79
C GLU A 49 -0.11 23.11 -21.40
N ILE A 50 -1.02 24.10 -21.39
CA ILE A 50 -1.51 24.76 -20.17
C ILE A 50 -2.70 23.97 -19.61
N TYR A 51 -2.56 23.44 -18.40
CA TYR A 51 -3.64 22.78 -17.67
C TYR A 51 -4.32 23.70 -16.63
N ASP A 52 -3.59 24.71 -16.12
CA ASP A 52 -4.11 25.72 -15.22
C ASP A 52 -3.73 27.12 -15.73
N LYS A 53 -4.73 27.84 -16.26
CA LYS A 53 -4.56 29.19 -16.80
C LYS A 53 -4.28 30.23 -15.74
N GLU A 54 -4.80 30.04 -14.53
CA GLU A 54 -4.62 30.99 -13.44
C GLU A 54 -3.21 30.86 -12.87
N ALA A 55 -2.74 29.64 -12.62
CA ALA A 55 -1.36 29.38 -12.24
C ALA A 55 -0.38 29.89 -13.30
N TYR A 56 -0.67 29.62 -14.58
CA TYR A 56 0.13 30.12 -15.71
C TYR A 56 0.21 31.65 -15.75
N ALA A 57 -0.92 32.34 -15.57
CA ALA A 57 -0.97 33.78 -15.57
C ALA A 57 -0.23 34.41 -14.37
N LYS A 58 -0.22 33.72 -13.22
CA LYS A 58 0.49 34.16 -12.01
C LYS A 58 1.99 33.88 -12.04
N GLY A 59 2.47 33.06 -12.99
CA GLY A 59 3.89 32.75 -13.15
C GLY A 59 4.53 32.13 -11.91
N LYS A 60 3.80 31.23 -11.22
CA LYS A 60 4.36 30.49 -10.08
C LYS A 60 5.56 29.67 -10.54
N ALA A 61 6.64 29.66 -9.76
CA ALA A 61 7.89 29.00 -10.13
C ALA A 61 7.82 27.47 -10.03
N GLU A 62 7.05 26.96 -9.06
CA GLU A 62 6.97 25.55 -8.66
C GLU A 62 5.92 24.78 -9.49
N ASP A 63 4.73 25.39 -9.66
CA ASP A 63 3.67 24.92 -10.56
C ASP A 63 3.34 26.03 -11.57
N PRO A 64 3.97 26.01 -12.75
CA PRO A 64 3.79 27.07 -13.73
C PRO A 64 2.48 26.96 -14.52
N GLY A 65 1.58 26.03 -14.17
CA GLY A 65 0.30 25.83 -14.85
C GLY A 65 0.38 25.20 -16.24
N TYR A 66 1.55 24.70 -16.64
CA TYR A 66 1.76 23.96 -17.89
C TYR A 66 2.65 22.73 -17.67
N SER A 67 2.46 21.69 -18.49
CA SER A 67 3.27 20.47 -18.42
C SER A 67 4.73 20.74 -18.76
N THR A 68 5.66 20.54 -17.84
CA THR A 68 7.07 20.93 -18.02
C THR A 68 7.88 19.94 -18.86
N TRP A 69 7.43 18.69 -18.99
CA TRP A 69 8.07 17.64 -19.80
C TRP A 69 7.07 16.65 -20.41
N GLN A 70 7.51 15.86 -21.40
CA GLN A 70 6.66 14.97 -22.18
C GLN A 70 6.60 13.55 -21.59
N LEU A 71 5.38 13.04 -21.35
CA LEU A 71 5.13 11.61 -21.09
C LEU A 71 5.19 10.81 -22.39
N THR A 72 5.86 9.66 -22.34
CA THR A 72 5.85 8.62 -23.38
C THR A 72 4.56 7.79 -23.32
N ASP A 73 4.26 7.04 -24.37
CA ASP A 73 3.05 6.19 -24.42
C ASP A 73 3.09 5.08 -23.34
N THR A 74 4.26 4.55 -23.01
CA THR A 74 4.43 3.57 -21.93
C THR A 74 4.13 4.19 -20.57
N GLU A 75 4.62 5.40 -20.29
CA GLU A 75 4.35 6.11 -19.03
C GLU A 75 2.84 6.45 -18.94
N LYS A 76 2.21 6.88 -20.05
CA LYS A 76 0.75 7.06 -20.11
C LYS A 76 -0.01 5.76 -19.83
N GLN A 77 0.45 4.63 -20.35
CA GLN A 77 -0.19 3.34 -20.11
C GLN A 77 -0.07 2.90 -18.65
N GLY A 78 1.07 3.13 -18.00
CA GLY A 78 1.23 2.86 -16.57
C GLY A 78 0.30 3.69 -15.68
N ILE A 79 0.07 4.97 -16.03
CA ILE A 79 -0.95 5.82 -15.37
C ILE A 79 -2.36 5.23 -15.56
N VAL A 80 -2.67 4.74 -16.76
CA VAL A 80 -3.95 4.06 -17.04
C VAL A 80 -4.07 2.75 -16.27
N ASP A 81 -2.97 2.03 -16.05
CA ASP A 81 -2.96 0.78 -15.28
C ASP A 81 -3.29 1.03 -13.81
N ALA A 82 -2.77 2.09 -13.19
CA ALA A 82 -3.21 2.55 -11.87
C ALA A 82 -4.73 2.83 -11.83
N GLY A 83 -5.29 3.36 -12.92
CA GLY A 83 -6.74 3.50 -13.10
C GLY A 83 -7.49 2.17 -13.13
N LYS A 84 -6.93 1.14 -13.76
CA LYS A 84 -7.54 -0.20 -13.81
C LYS A 84 -7.61 -0.83 -12.43
N TYR A 85 -6.60 -0.60 -11.58
CA TYR A 85 -6.63 -1.00 -10.18
C TYR A 85 -7.84 -0.38 -9.46
N TRP A 86 -7.98 0.94 -9.52
CA TRP A 86 -9.12 1.63 -8.89
C TRP A 86 -10.47 1.26 -9.49
N SER A 87 -10.54 1.07 -10.80
CA SER A 87 -11.75 0.55 -11.44
C SER A 87 -12.13 -0.83 -10.95
N SER A 88 -11.17 -1.70 -10.67
CA SER A 88 -11.47 -3.03 -10.17
C SER A 88 -12.10 -2.97 -8.77
N ILE A 89 -11.66 -2.04 -7.92
CA ILE A 89 -12.11 -1.90 -6.53
C ILE A 89 -13.43 -1.15 -6.42
N LEU A 90 -13.53 0.00 -7.08
CA LEU A 90 -14.61 0.95 -6.86
C LEU A 90 -15.70 0.85 -7.93
N GLY A 91 -15.39 0.31 -9.12
CA GLY A 91 -16.28 0.36 -10.27
C GLY A 91 -17.66 -0.24 -10.01
N ASP A 92 -17.73 -1.44 -9.44
CA ASP A 92 -19.01 -2.13 -9.17
C ASP A 92 -19.86 -1.42 -8.11
N GLY A 93 -19.24 -0.67 -7.20
CA GLY A 93 -19.92 0.11 -6.16
C GLY A 93 -20.16 1.58 -6.52
N ALA A 94 -19.74 2.02 -7.70
CA ALA A 94 -19.81 3.41 -8.10
C ALA A 94 -21.19 3.79 -8.65
N ASN A 95 -21.74 4.91 -8.16
CA ASN A 95 -23.05 5.42 -8.56
C ASN A 95 -22.98 6.40 -9.73
N ASN A 96 -21.78 6.80 -10.15
CA ASN A 96 -21.60 7.80 -11.19
C ASN A 96 -22.11 7.32 -12.55
N THR A 97 -22.85 8.21 -13.22
CA THR A 97 -23.33 8.04 -14.59
C THR A 97 -22.56 8.90 -15.59
N SER A 98 -21.77 9.85 -15.10
CA SER A 98 -20.85 10.67 -15.89
C SER A 98 -19.41 10.19 -15.69
N PRO A 99 -18.49 10.43 -16.65
CA PRO A 99 -17.10 10.03 -16.49
C PRO A 99 -16.41 10.71 -15.31
N VAL A 100 -15.57 9.96 -14.59
CA VAL A 100 -14.60 10.54 -13.65
C VAL A 100 -13.46 11.13 -14.49
N LYS A 101 -13.36 12.46 -14.54
CA LYS A 101 -12.36 13.14 -15.38
C LYS A 101 -11.12 13.51 -14.59
N ILE A 102 -9.96 13.13 -15.12
CA ILE A 102 -8.66 13.35 -14.49
C ILE A 102 -7.73 14.02 -15.52
N ASN A 103 -7.27 15.22 -15.19
CA ASN A 103 -6.19 15.89 -15.91
C ASN A 103 -4.86 15.25 -15.50
N VAL A 104 -4.01 14.93 -16.47
CA VAL A 104 -2.68 14.38 -16.23
C VAL A 104 -1.63 15.32 -16.81
N SER A 105 -0.78 15.86 -15.95
CA SER A 105 0.27 16.81 -16.33
C SER A 105 1.60 16.48 -15.67
N THR A 106 2.63 17.26 -16.02
CA THR A 106 3.99 17.11 -15.52
C THR A 106 4.53 18.42 -14.97
N PHE A 107 5.39 18.35 -13.96
CA PHE A 107 5.95 19.53 -13.30
C PHE A 107 7.43 19.32 -12.97
N ALA A 108 8.09 20.40 -12.55
CA ALA A 108 9.54 20.45 -12.44
C ALA A 108 10.09 19.82 -11.14
N GLU A 109 9.27 19.74 -10.10
CA GLU A 109 9.65 19.15 -8.83
C GLU A 109 9.68 17.64 -8.91
N ASP A 110 10.59 17.02 -8.18
CA ASP A 110 10.73 15.57 -8.12
C ASP A 110 9.72 14.96 -7.14
N ASN A 111 8.44 15.11 -7.47
CA ASN A 111 7.34 14.65 -6.64
C ASN A 111 6.21 14.07 -7.51
N ALA A 112 5.29 13.32 -6.92
CA ALA A 112 4.02 12.93 -7.54
C ALA A 112 2.89 13.44 -6.66
N GLN A 113 1.77 13.80 -7.27
CA GLN A 113 0.58 14.18 -6.52
C GLN A 113 -0.68 13.87 -7.31
N ALA A 114 -1.75 13.54 -6.61
CA ALA A 114 -3.09 13.54 -7.18
C ALA A 114 -4.08 14.18 -6.22
N SER A 115 -5.00 14.96 -6.78
CA SER A 115 -5.96 15.69 -5.96
C SER A 115 -7.31 15.79 -6.67
N SER A 116 -8.36 15.95 -5.87
CA SER A 116 -9.64 16.42 -6.35
C SER A 116 -10.12 17.48 -5.37
N GLN A 117 -10.18 18.72 -5.83
CA GLN A 117 -10.75 19.79 -5.02
C GLN A 117 -12.24 19.52 -4.74
N PRO A 118 -12.78 20.01 -3.62
CA PRO A 118 -14.23 20.07 -3.42
C PRO A 118 -14.91 20.85 -4.54
N ASN A 119 -16.21 20.64 -4.72
CA ASN A 119 -17.01 21.55 -5.51
C ASN A 119 -17.09 22.91 -4.77
N GLU A 120 -17.03 24.03 -5.50
CA GLU A 120 -17.03 25.39 -4.92
C GLU A 120 -18.30 25.62 -4.08
N SER A 121 -19.40 24.99 -4.48
CA SER A 121 -20.68 25.01 -3.76
C SER A 121 -20.66 24.31 -2.40
N GLU A 122 -19.65 23.48 -2.12
CA GLU A 122 -19.46 22.71 -0.88
C GLU A 122 -18.27 23.22 -0.05
N GLU A 123 -17.52 24.22 -0.53
CA GLU A 123 -16.40 24.83 0.20
C GLU A 123 -16.84 25.49 1.52
N ASN A 124 -16.02 25.36 2.57
CA ASN A 124 -16.25 25.91 3.91
C ASN A 124 -17.47 25.33 4.66
N GLN A 125 -17.88 24.11 4.33
CA GLN A 125 -18.94 23.38 5.04
C GLN A 125 -18.37 22.39 6.06
N MET A 126 -19.24 21.87 6.93
CA MET A 126 -18.97 20.64 7.65
C MET A 126 -19.20 19.46 6.69
N ASN A 127 -18.29 18.48 6.66
CA ASN A 127 -18.34 17.31 5.77
C ASN A 127 -18.02 17.64 4.31
N VAL A 128 -16.86 18.23 4.07
CA VAL A 128 -16.37 18.56 2.72
C VAL A 128 -15.78 17.33 2.07
N TYR A 129 -16.43 16.86 1.01
CA TYR A 129 -15.94 15.75 0.20
C TYR A 129 -15.09 16.29 -0.96
N THR A 130 -14.20 15.47 -1.50
CA THR A 130 -13.61 15.79 -2.80
C THR A 130 -14.69 15.69 -3.89
N ALA A 131 -14.59 16.48 -4.97
CA ALA A 131 -15.55 16.40 -6.07
C ALA A 131 -15.60 14.98 -6.69
N MET A 132 -14.46 14.30 -6.77
CA MET A 132 -14.37 12.90 -7.21
C MET A 132 -15.17 11.97 -6.29
N GLN A 133 -15.04 12.12 -4.98
CA GLN A 133 -15.79 11.32 -4.00
C GLN A 133 -17.29 11.58 -4.14
N ARG A 134 -17.72 12.83 -4.32
CA ARG A 134 -19.13 13.19 -4.56
C ARG A 134 -19.69 12.62 -5.85
N LEU A 135 -18.89 12.57 -6.90
CA LEU A 135 -19.29 11.93 -8.15
C LEU A 135 -19.47 10.43 -7.96
N ILE A 136 -18.50 9.75 -7.38
CA ILE A 136 -18.51 8.28 -7.26
C ILE A 136 -19.59 7.80 -6.30
N ILE A 137 -19.73 8.44 -5.14
CA ILE A 137 -20.66 8.02 -4.07
C ILE A 137 -22.08 8.53 -4.35
N ASP A 138 -22.24 9.80 -4.74
CA ASP A 138 -23.56 10.45 -4.78
C ASP A 138 -24.01 10.84 -6.20
N ASN A 139 -23.21 10.55 -7.23
CA ASN A 139 -23.46 10.96 -8.62
C ASN A 139 -23.62 12.49 -8.78
N VAL A 140 -22.98 13.27 -7.89
CA VAL A 140 -22.91 14.72 -8.00
C VAL A 140 -21.79 15.08 -8.97
N LYS A 141 -22.12 15.82 -10.03
CA LYS A 141 -21.15 16.15 -11.07
C LYS A 141 -20.01 17.00 -10.52
N MET A 142 -18.78 16.66 -10.92
CA MET A 142 -17.59 17.45 -10.62
C MET A 142 -17.65 18.80 -11.36
N GLU A 143 -17.41 19.89 -10.63
CA GLU A 143 -17.28 21.24 -11.20
C GLU A 143 -15.91 21.42 -11.89
N GLN A 144 -14.87 20.79 -11.35
CA GLN A 144 -13.52 20.75 -11.91
C GLN A 144 -13.01 19.31 -12.02
N ASN A 145 -12.15 19.02 -13.00
CA ASN A 145 -11.52 17.70 -13.12
C ASN A 145 -10.57 17.48 -11.94
N ALA A 146 -10.39 16.22 -11.53
CA ALA A 146 -9.28 15.85 -10.65
C ALA A 146 -7.95 15.99 -11.40
N SER A 147 -6.83 15.98 -10.69
CA SER A 147 -5.49 16.08 -11.25
C SER A 147 -4.60 14.93 -10.81
N ILE A 148 -3.69 14.53 -11.70
CA ILE A 148 -2.47 13.77 -11.43
C ILE A 148 -1.33 14.59 -12.01
N MET A 149 -0.29 14.85 -11.21
CA MET A 149 0.90 15.58 -11.63
C MET A 149 2.15 14.76 -11.32
N LEU A 150 3.04 14.61 -12.30
CA LEU A 150 4.26 13.83 -12.16
C LEU A 150 5.54 14.64 -12.37
N GLY A 151 6.47 14.45 -11.44
CA GLY A 151 7.84 14.94 -11.47
C GLY A 151 8.80 14.02 -12.21
N PRO A 152 10.01 14.48 -12.56
CA PRO A 152 10.93 13.75 -13.41
C PRO A 152 11.47 12.43 -12.84
N GLY A 153 11.41 12.17 -11.53
CA GLY A 153 11.82 10.92 -10.90
C GLY A 153 10.77 9.80 -10.93
N PHE A 154 9.52 10.11 -11.29
CA PHE A 154 8.42 9.13 -11.37
C PHE A 154 8.21 8.61 -12.79
N ARG A 155 9.26 7.98 -13.33
CA ARG A 155 9.30 7.46 -14.71
C ARG A 155 9.46 5.95 -14.81
N LYS A 156 9.53 5.25 -13.69
CA LYS A 156 9.74 3.81 -13.64
C LYS A 156 8.43 3.13 -13.33
N PHE A 157 8.03 2.24 -14.22
CA PHE A 157 6.79 1.49 -14.15
C PHE A 157 7.16 0.02 -14.11
N ALA A 158 6.56 -0.72 -13.19
CA ALA A 158 6.67 -2.18 -13.19
C ALA A 158 6.19 -2.73 -14.55
N ASP A 159 6.89 -3.74 -15.05
CA ASP A 159 6.56 -4.39 -16.34
C ASP A 159 5.34 -5.31 -16.25
N HIS A 160 4.95 -5.69 -15.03
CA HIS A 160 3.75 -6.45 -14.73
C HIS A 160 3.20 -6.14 -13.33
N TRP A 161 1.97 -6.58 -13.06
CA TRP A 161 1.35 -6.47 -11.75
C TRP A 161 2.06 -7.34 -10.71
N SER A 162 2.22 -6.80 -9.50
CA SER A 162 2.81 -7.52 -8.38
C SER A 162 2.29 -6.97 -7.05
N GLN A 163 2.26 -7.82 -6.03
CA GLN A 163 1.95 -7.44 -4.65
C GLN A 163 3.09 -6.68 -3.96
N ILE A 164 4.31 -6.87 -4.47
CA ILE A 164 5.54 -6.24 -3.98
C ILE A 164 6.18 -5.41 -5.11
N PRO A 165 6.82 -4.27 -4.83
CA PRO A 165 7.53 -3.48 -5.84
C PRO A 165 8.64 -4.28 -6.53
N LEU A 166 8.85 -4.03 -7.82
CA LEU A 166 9.77 -4.80 -8.67
C LEU A 166 10.94 -3.97 -9.24
N THR A 167 10.88 -2.65 -9.13
CA THR A 167 11.72 -1.72 -9.90
C THR A 167 13.04 -1.36 -9.23
N GLY A 168 13.10 -1.38 -7.89
CA GLY A 168 14.20 -0.82 -7.10
C GLY A 168 14.36 0.70 -7.23
N LEU A 169 13.40 1.35 -7.89
CA LEU A 169 13.32 2.77 -8.23
C LEU A 169 11.89 3.24 -7.99
N ASN A 170 11.64 4.56 -7.93
CA ASN A 170 10.30 5.12 -7.71
C ASN A 170 9.26 4.47 -8.63
N ASP A 171 8.45 3.56 -8.08
CA ASP A 171 7.45 2.80 -8.84
C ASP A 171 6.23 3.69 -9.07
N ALA A 172 6.24 4.35 -10.23
CA ALA A 172 5.24 5.34 -10.59
C ALA A 172 3.82 4.76 -10.61
N THR A 173 3.61 3.49 -10.99
CA THR A 173 2.26 2.89 -10.97
C THR A 173 1.73 2.86 -9.53
N ALA A 174 2.53 2.31 -8.60
CA ALA A 174 2.12 2.18 -7.21
C ALA A 174 2.02 3.55 -6.53
N THR A 175 2.93 4.48 -6.82
CA THR A 175 2.82 5.88 -6.38
C THR A 175 1.52 6.52 -6.87
N ILE A 176 1.14 6.36 -8.14
CA ILE A 176 -0.14 6.93 -8.62
C ILE A 176 -1.34 6.28 -7.93
N ILE A 177 -1.28 4.98 -7.63
CA ILE A 177 -2.31 4.32 -6.83
C ILE A 177 -2.40 4.99 -5.46
N HIS A 178 -1.28 5.22 -4.78
CA HIS A 178 -1.19 5.95 -3.52
C HIS A 178 -1.84 7.34 -3.63
N GLU A 179 -1.36 8.16 -4.57
CA GLU A 179 -1.82 9.54 -4.74
C GLU A 179 -3.32 9.64 -5.03
N MET A 180 -3.84 8.71 -5.84
CA MET A 180 -5.28 8.65 -6.10
C MET A 180 -6.09 8.37 -4.82
N GLY A 181 -5.52 7.73 -3.79
CA GLY A 181 -6.12 7.60 -2.46
C GLY A 181 -6.48 8.95 -1.83
N HIS A 182 -5.62 9.96 -1.98
CA HIS A 182 -5.89 11.32 -1.52
C HIS A 182 -7.01 11.98 -2.33
N ALA A 183 -6.97 11.86 -3.66
CA ALA A 183 -8.05 12.36 -4.53
C ALA A 183 -9.42 11.70 -4.22
N LEU A 184 -9.40 10.46 -3.74
CA LEU A 184 -10.57 9.71 -3.30
C LEU A 184 -11.05 10.08 -1.88
N GLY A 185 -10.32 10.92 -1.14
CA GLY A 185 -10.79 11.49 0.12
C GLY A 185 -10.10 10.98 1.38
N ILE A 186 -9.00 10.22 1.27
CA ILE A 186 -8.06 10.03 2.38
C ILE A 186 -7.23 11.31 2.51
N THR A 187 -7.85 12.37 3.02
CA THR A 187 -7.27 13.72 3.08
C THR A 187 -7.84 14.48 4.26
N SER A 188 -7.01 15.32 4.87
CA SER A 188 -7.41 16.28 5.91
C SER A 188 -7.47 17.71 5.38
N TYR A 189 -8.34 18.54 5.98
CA TYR A 189 -8.42 19.99 5.70
C TYR A 189 -7.90 20.86 6.87
N ILE A 190 -7.06 20.30 7.73
CA ILE A 190 -6.46 21.04 8.83
C ILE A 190 -5.46 22.07 8.28
N GLY A 191 -5.61 23.32 8.70
CA GLY A 191 -4.70 24.40 8.33
C GLY A 191 -3.38 24.33 9.12
N ALA A 192 -2.31 24.87 8.53
CA ALA A 192 -0.96 24.88 9.11
C ALA A 192 -0.85 25.52 10.51
N THR A 193 -1.81 26.35 10.91
CA THR A 193 -1.87 26.97 12.25
C THR A 193 -2.69 26.17 13.27
N GLY A 194 -3.11 24.95 12.91
CA GLY A 194 -4.03 24.12 13.69
C GLY A 194 -5.48 24.59 13.64
N SER A 195 -5.81 25.48 12.71
CA SER A 195 -7.20 25.87 12.42
C SER A 195 -7.92 24.77 11.63
N VAL A 196 -9.23 24.66 11.82
CA VAL A 196 -10.06 23.66 11.15
C VAL A 196 -11.23 24.41 10.52
N LEU A 197 -11.08 24.78 9.25
CA LEU A 197 -12.09 25.55 8.52
C LEU A 197 -13.08 24.65 7.77
N ALA A 198 -12.71 23.39 7.55
CA ALA A 198 -13.51 22.33 6.99
C ALA A 198 -13.13 21.00 7.65
N LEU A 199 -14.01 20.00 7.56
CA LEU A 199 -13.74 18.63 7.95
C LEU A 199 -14.09 17.71 6.81
N SER A 200 -13.16 16.86 6.40
CA SER A 200 -13.43 15.79 5.45
C SER A 200 -14.21 14.64 6.12
N PRO A 201 -14.81 13.73 5.35
CA PRO A 201 -15.29 12.46 5.88
C PRO A 201 -14.20 11.70 6.66
N PHE A 202 -12.94 11.77 6.22
CA PHE A 202 -11.80 11.14 6.87
C PHE A 202 -11.50 11.76 8.24
N ASP A 203 -11.48 13.10 8.33
CA ASP A 203 -11.21 13.84 9.57
C ASP A 203 -12.12 13.40 10.73
N ARG A 204 -13.39 13.08 10.45
CA ARG A 204 -14.37 12.69 11.48
C ARG A 204 -14.07 11.36 12.17
N HIS A 205 -13.22 10.54 11.56
CA HIS A 205 -12.74 9.29 12.14
C HIS A 205 -11.45 9.47 12.93
N LEU A 206 -10.85 10.67 12.92
CA LEU A 206 -9.63 10.95 13.65
C LEU A 206 -9.92 11.21 15.13
N GLN A 207 -9.11 10.58 15.97
CA GLN A 207 -9.05 10.84 17.39
C GLN A 207 -7.59 10.98 17.86
N ASP A 208 -7.37 11.85 18.82
CA ASP A 208 -6.06 11.98 19.46
C ASP A 208 -5.77 10.83 20.43
N TYR A 209 -4.57 10.83 21.00
CA TYR A 209 -4.14 9.84 22.00
C TYR A 209 -5.09 9.69 23.20
N PHE A 210 -5.82 10.74 23.57
CA PHE A 210 -6.75 10.75 24.70
C PHE A 210 -8.18 10.37 24.31
N GLY A 211 -8.45 10.11 23.03
CA GLY A 211 -9.78 9.80 22.49
C GLY A 211 -10.62 11.03 22.17
N THR A 212 -10.04 12.23 22.14
CA THR A 212 -10.70 13.44 21.67
C THR A 212 -10.92 13.31 20.16
N LYS A 213 -12.17 13.37 19.69
CA LYS A 213 -12.49 13.27 18.27
C LYS A 213 -12.38 14.62 17.57
N LEU A 214 -11.82 14.62 16.36
CA LEU A 214 -11.77 15.79 15.50
C LEU A 214 -13.16 16.04 14.88
N THR A 215 -13.94 16.92 15.50
CA THR A 215 -15.38 17.07 15.16
C THR A 215 -15.85 18.52 15.05
N SER A 216 -15.00 19.49 15.38
CA SER A 216 -15.37 20.90 15.46
C SER A 216 -14.58 21.75 14.48
N LEU A 217 -15.26 22.73 13.90
CA LEU A 217 -14.63 23.78 13.11
C LEU A 217 -14.17 24.91 14.03
N SER A 218 -13.00 25.48 13.74
CA SER A 218 -12.42 26.59 14.48
C SER A 218 -11.51 27.41 13.57
N SER A 219 -11.77 28.72 13.48
CA SER A 219 -10.88 29.67 12.80
C SER A 219 -9.63 30.03 13.61
N THR A 220 -9.55 29.56 14.85
CA THR A 220 -8.38 29.64 15.74
C THR A 220 -7.76 28.25 15.93
N GLU A 221 -6.61 28.18 16.60
CA GLU A 221 -5.97 26.89 16.93
C GLU A 221 -6.94 25.96 17.68
N TYR A 222 -7.24 24.81 17.08
CA TYR A 222 -8.01 23.71 17.66
C TYR A 222 -7.17 22.43 17.73
N VAL A 223 -6.35 22.20 16.70
CA VAL A 223 -5.31 21.18 16.71
C VAL A 223 -4.07 21.75 17.41
N LYS A 224 -3.74 21.19 18.58
CA LYS A 224 -2.59 21.61 19.38
C LYS A 224 -1.38 20.73 19.09
N SER A 225 -0.44 21.30 18.34
CA SER A 225 0.87 20.71 18.10
C SER A 225 1.70 20.71 19.38
N ILE A 226 2.20 19.54 19.81
CA ILE A 226 3.09 19.41 20.98
C ILE A 226 4.32 18.54 20.68
N PRO A 227 5.50 18.83 21.26
CA PRO A 227 6.63 17.92 21.20
C PRO A 227 6.30 16.55 21.81
N ASN A 228 6.79 15.46 21.22
CA ASN A 228 6.56 14.12 21.76
C ASN A 228 7.23 13.87 23.13
N THR A 229 8.13 14.74 23.55
CA THR A 229 8.75 14.75 24.89
C THR A 229 7.91 15.47 25.96
N THR A 230 6.77 16.06 25.58
CA THR A 230 5.86 16.73 26.53
C THR A 230 5.41 15.75 27.60
N ALA A 231 5.37 16.18 28.87
CA ALA A 231 4.87 15.34 29.95
C ALA A 231 3.37 15.02 29.77
N LEU A 232 2.97 13.77 30.06
CA LEU A 232 1.59 13.30 29.87
C LEU A 232 0.55 14.17 30.56
N SER A 233 0.84 14.68 31.76
CA SER A 233 -0.03 15.59 32.49
C SER A 233 -0.25 16.92 31.77
N THR A 234 0.78 17.46 31.12
CA THR A 234 0.69 18.69 30.33
C THR A 234 -0.10 18.47 29.04
N ALA A 235 0.18 17.39 28.32
CA ALA A 235 -0.57 17.02 27.12
C ALA A 235 -2.06 16.82 27.44
N ARG A 236 -2.36 16.12 28.54
CA ARG A 236 -3.72 15.92 29.04
C ARG A 236 -4.41 17.24 29.39
N ALA A 237 -3.70 18.19 29.99
CA ALA A 237 -4.27 19.50 30.31
C ALA A 237 -4.69 20.31 29.07
N TYR A 238 -4.03 20.12 27.91
CA TYR A 238 -4.51 20.70 26.65
C TYR A 238 -5.78 20.00 26.14
N SER A 239 -5.83 18.67 26.17
CA SER A 239 -7.04 17.92 25.80
C SER A 239 -8.24 18.29 26.70
N ASP A 240 -8.03 18.43 28.02
CA ASP A 240 -9.07 18.85 28.97
C ASP A 240 -9.55 20.31 28.73
N GLN A 241 -8.75 21.15 28.05
CA GLN A 241 -9.16 22.49 27.58
C GLN A 241 -9.94 22.45 26.26
N GLY A 242 -10.13 21.27 25.67
CA GLY A 242 -10.85 21.07 24.43
C GLY A 242 -9.99 21.12 23.17
N TYR A 243 -8.65 21.08 23.28
CA TYR A 243 -7.78 20.95 22.10
C TYR A 243 -7.73 19.51 21.61
N PHE A 244 -7.63 19.33 20.30
CA PHE A 244 -7.21 18.08 19.69
C PHE A 244 -5.68 17.99 19.73
N VAL A 245 -5.11 17.06 20.51
CA VAL A 245 -3.66 17.04 20.74
C VAL A 245 -2.95 16.22 19.67
N ALA A 246 -1.95 16.81 19.00
CA ALA A 246 -1.17 16.14 17.96
C ALA A 246 0.34 16.24 18.25
N GLY A 247 1.02 15.10 18.29
CA GLY A 247 2.48 15.04 18.43
C GLY A 247 3.21 15.54 17.18
N GLN A 248 4.27 16.33 17.35
CA GLN A 248 5.06 16.94 16.26
C GLN A 248 5.88 15.97 15.41
N MET A 249 6.05 14.73 15.86
CA MET A 249 6.72 13.69 15.08
C MET A 249 5.80 12.48 15.00
N ASN A 250 5.87 11.78 13.88
CA ASN A 250 5.21 10.50 13.68
C ASN A 250 5.65 9.38 14.62
N THR A 251 6.83 9.53 15.23
CA THR A 251 7.33 8.65 16.28
C THR A 251 7.03 9.22 17.67
N GLY A 252 6.48 8.40 18.56
CA GLY A 252 6.27 8.76 19.97
C GLY A 252 4.82 8.73 20.47
N THR A 253 4.65 9.11 21.73
CA THR A 253 3.46 8.82 22.56
C THR A 253 2.15 9.44 22.04
N TYR A 254 2.18 10.64 21.46
CA TYR A 254 0.96 11.40 21.14
C TYR A 254 0.52 11.25 19.68
N GLY A 255 0.36 10.00 19.25
CA GLY A 255 -0.13 9.66 17.91
C GLY A 255 -1.61 10.01 17.68
N ILE A 256 -1.97 10.15 16.41
CA ILE A 256 -3.35 10.30 15.93
C ILE A 256 -3.82 8.96 15.39
N TRP A 257 -5.11 8.67 15.56
CA TRP A 257 -5.68 7.38 15.23
C TRP A 257 -6.94 7.53 14.39
N PHE A 258 -7.04 6.75 13.32
CA PHE A 258 -8.26 6.57 12.56
C PHE A 258 -9.10 5.45 13.16
N LYS A 259 -10.34 5.77 13.50
CA LYS A 259 -11.32 4.84 14.04
C LYS A 259 -12.61 4.88 13.23
N GLY A 260 -12.84 3.84 12.44
CA GLY A 260 -14.09 3.60 11.74
C GLY A 260 -14.62 2.19 11.98
N ASP A 261 -15.89 1.98 11.68
CA ASP A 261 -16.58 0.72 12.00
C ASP A 261 -16.03 -0.43 11.15
N ASN A 262 -15.75 -0.16 9.87
CA ASN A 262 -15.17 -1.11 8.94
C ASN A 262 -13.71 -1.44 9.28
N VAL A 263 -12.91 -0.44 9.63
CA VAL A 263 -11.53 -0.67 10.10
C VAL A 263 -11.55 -1.51 11.38
N THR A 264 -12.42 -1.18 12.34
CA THR A 264 -12.56 -1.95 13.58
C THR A 264 -12.95 -3.40 13.31
N GLU A 265 -13.85 -3.65 12.35
CA GLU A 265 -14.26 -4.99 11.93
C GLU A 265 -13.06 -5.80 11.42
N VAL A 266 -12.26 -5.22 10.52
CA VAL A 266 -11.08 -5.88 9.93
C VAL A 266 -10.00 -6.18 10.97
N MET A 267 -9.83 -5.28 11.94
CA MET A 267 -8.79 -5.39 12.97
C MET A 267 -9.21 -6.19 14.21
N THR A 268 -10.41 -6.77 14.23
CA THR A 268 -10.93 -7.47 15.40
C THR A 268 -11.25 -8.93 15.10
N ILE A 269 -10.60 -9.85 15.82
CA ILE A 269 -10.87 -11.29 15.71
C ILE A 269 -11.41 -11.81 17.04
N ASN A 270 -12.62 -12.40 16.99
CA ASN A 270 -13.30 -12.96 18.17
C ASN A 270 -13.42 -11.97 19.35
N GLY A 271 -13.62 -10.68 19.06
CA GLY A 271 -13.69 -9.61 20.04
C GLY A 271 -12.34 -9.09 20.54
N ASN A 272 -11.22 -9.65 20.07
CA ASN A 272 -9.88 -9.15 20.36
C ASN A 272 -9.46 -8.16 19.28
N ALA A 273 -9.48 -6.87 19.60
CA ALA A 273 -8.95 -5.83 18.72
C ALA A 273 -7.43 -5.96 18.61
N ALA A 274 -6.89 -5.77 17.42
CA ALA A 274 -5.46 -5.75 17.18
C ALA A 274 -4.81 -4.60 17.97
N ASN A 275 -3.66 -4.89 18.58
CA ASN A 275 -2.89 -3.94 19.34
C ASN A 275 -1.42 -4.33 19.22
N SER A 276 -0.55 -3.34 19.00
CA SER A 276 0.89 -3.52 18.89
C SER A 276 1.57 -3.29 20.25
N ASP A 277 2.82 -3.76 20.40
CA ASP A 277 3.52 -3.71 21.68
C ASP A 277 3.77 -2.29 22.23
N THR A 278 3.78 -1.25 21.38
CA THR A 278 4.07 0.12 21.81
C THR A 278 3.45 1.20 20.92
N ASP A 279 2.64 2.05 21.54
CA ASP A 279 2.09 3.29 20.96
C ASP A 279 3.19 4.27 20.49
N ALA A 280 4.46 4.09 20.83
CA ALA A 280 5.52 4.97 20.37
C ALA A 280 5.99 4.65 18.93
N ASN A 281 5.67 3.46 18.41
CA ASN A 281 6.09 3.05 17.08
C ASN A 281 5.26 3.80 16.01
N PRO A 282 5.87 4.34 14.95
CA PRO A 282 5.15 5.00 13.86
C PRO A 282 4.09 4.10 13.21
N ASP A 283 4.33 2.79 13.12
CA ASP A 283 3.41 1.83 12.49
C ASP A 283 2.46 1.10 13.47
N ALA A 284 2.32 1.65 14.69
CA ALA A 284 1.56 1.02 15.76
C ALA A 284 0.07 0.86 15.39
N ILE A 285 -0.53 -0.22 15.88
CA ILE A 285 -1.99 -0.42 15.92
C ILE A 285 -2.43 -0.32 17.37
N LYS A 286 -3.50 0.42 17.63
CA LYS A 286 -4.04 0.61 18.99
C LYS A 286 -5.53 0.32 19.00
N ASP A 287 -5.94 -0.69 19.77
CA ASP A 287 -7.35 -1.07 19.95
C ASP A 287 -8.16 -1.13 18.64
N GLY A 288 -7.56 -1.72 17.59
CA GLY A 288 -8.16 -1.85 16.26
C GLY A 288 -8.26 -0.54 15.47
N MET A 289 -7.37 0.42 15.76
CA MET A 289 -7.27 1.70 15.08
C MET A 289 -5.94 1.81 14.33
N ILE A 290 -5.98 2.48 13.18
CA ILE A 290 -4.79 2.75 12.35
C ILE A 290 -4.15 4.04 12.83
N ARG A 291 -2.82 4.05 12.95
CA ARG A 291 -2.08 5.28 13.22
C ARG A 291 -2.04 6.19 11.99
N ILE A 292 -2.12 7.50 12.22
CA ILE A 292 -2.10 8.52 11.18
C ILE A 292 -0.88 9.41 11.36
N GLU A 293 -0.23 9.73 10.25
CA GLU A 293 0.86 10.70 10.19
C GLU A 293 0.33 12.07 10.61
N ALA A 294 0.93 12.65 11.65
CA ALA A 294 0.49 13.94 12.17
C ALA A 294 1.14 15.11 11.41
N TYR A 295 2.46 15.02 11.23
CA TYR A 295 3.25 16.10 10.63
C TYR A 295 4.33 15.55 9.73
N GLU A 296 4.35 16.02 8.49
CA GLU A 296 5.50 15.88 7.60
C GLU A 296 6.44 17.07 7.84
N GLU A 297 7.59 16.79 8.46
CA GLU A 297 8.55 17.80 8.96
C GLU A 297 7.94 18.85 9.91
N THR A 298 7.33 19.90 9.35
CA THR A 298 6.68 20.99 10.09
C THR A 298 5.27 21.29 9.61
N ALA A 299 4.82 20.66 8.52
CA ALA A 299 3.49 20.81 7.96
C ALA A 299 2.56 19.73 8.53
N ALA A 300 1.32 20.09 8.86
CA ALA A 300 0.32 19.11 9.27
C ALA A 300 -0.08 18.25 8.06
N ASP A 301 -0.01 16.93 8.21
CA ASP A 301 -0.36 15.97 7.14
C ASP A 301 -1.76 15.38 7.35
N PHE A 302 -1.94 14.58 8.42
CA PHE A 302 -3.20 13.95 8.81
C PHE A 302 -3.85 13.12 7.71
N SER A 303 -3.08 12.63 6.73
CA SER A 303 -3.61 12.04 5.51
C SER A 303 -2.93 10.71 5.12
N HIS A 304 -1.88 10.30 5.84
CA HIS A 304 -1.22 9.01 5.64
C HIS A 304 -1.59 7.96 6.68
N LEU A 305 -1.81 6.73 6.22
CA LEU A 305 -2.15 5.56 7.03
C LEU A 305 -0.87 4.82 7.38
N GLU A 306 -0.42 4.95 8.62
CA GLU A 306 0.85 4.37 9.08
C GLU A 306 0.71 2.89 9.44
N LEU A 307 0.29 2.06 8.49
CA LEU A 307 0.43 0.61 8.59
C LEU A 307 1.84 0.21 8.12
N ARG A 308 2.42 -0.83 8.73
CA ARG A 308 3.81 -1.23 8.46
C ARG A 308 4.05 -1.53 6.98
N ASN A 309 4.99 -0.82 6.38
CA ASN A 309 5.40 -0.90 4.98
C ASN A 309 4.23 -0.78 3.97
N SER A 310 3.12 -0.17 4.38
CA SER A 310 1.92 -0.08 3.55
C SER A 310 2.06 0.95 2.45
N LEU A 311 1.19 0.84 1.45
CA LEU A 311 1.20 1.78 0.33
C LEU A 311 0.89 3.20 0.82
N MET A 312 -0.12 3.41 1.68
CA MET A 312 -0.55 4.73 2.16
C MET A 312 0.25 5.29 3.34
N SER A 313 1.35 4.65 3.72
CA SER A 313 2.23 5.16 4.78
C SER A 313 3.27 6.15 4.24
N HIS A 314 3.75 7.02 5.12
CA HIS A 314 4.89 7.90 4.88
C HIS A 314 6.22 7.27 5.36
N GLN A 315 6.30 5.94 5.36
CA GLN A 315 7.50 5.21 5.76
C GLN A 315 8.56 5.22 4.66
N SER A 316 9.83 5.18 5.06
CA SER A 316 10.98 5.14 4.14
C SER A 316 11.03 3.85 3.32
N TYR A 317 10.52 2.74 3.86
CA TYR A 317 10.41 1.46 3.18
C TYR A 317 8.95 1.05 3.02
N ARG A 318 8.52 0.84 1.78
CA ARG A 318 7.17 0.37 1.46
C ARG A 318 7.27 -0.79 0.48
N ASN A 319 6.72 -1.94 0.84
CA ASN A 319 6.75 -3.15 0.02
C ASN A 319 5.35 -3.69 -0.32
N TRP A 320 4.34 -2.86 -0.14
CA TRP A 320 3.03 -3.04 -0.75
C TRP A 320 2.91 -2.15 -1.99
N ALA A 321 2.56 -2.75 -3.12
CA ALA A 321 2.25 -2.03 -4.36
C ALA A 321 0.73 -1.82 -4.56
N SER A 322 -0.07 -2.14 -3.55
CA SER A 322 -1.53 -2.02 -3.52
C SER A 322 -2.01 -1.72 -2.10
N PHE A 323 -3.26 -1.29 -1.95
CA PHE A 323 -3.88 -1.10 -0.63
C PHE A 323 -4.04 -2.44 0.10
N MET A 324 -3.80 -2.43 1.41
CA MET A 324 -4.17 -3.49 2.34
C MET A 324 -5.67 -3.46 2.62
N GLU A 325 -6.20 -4.54 3.18
CA GLU A 325 -7.62 -4.64 3.53
C GLU A 325 -8.10 -3.51 4.46
N ALA A 326 -7.31 -3.18 5.49
CA ALA A 326 -7.66 -2.12 6.42
C ALA A 326 -7.68 -0.73 5.75
N GLU A 327 -6.86 -0.49 4.73
CA GLU A 327 -6.86 0.77 3.96
C GLU A 327 -8.08 0.84 3.04
N LEU A 328 -8.55 -0.29 2.49
CA LEU A 328 -9.84 -0.35 1.79
C LEU A 328 -11.03 -0.17 2.76
N ALA A 329 -10.90 -0.62 4.00
CA ALA A 329 -11.91 -0.40 5.04
C ALA A 329 -12.03 1.07 5.42
N VAL A 330 -10.93 1.84 5.43
CA VAL A 330 -10.96 3.31 5.56
C VAL A 330 -11.83 3.92 4.46
N LEU A 331 -11.67 3.51 3.19
CA LEU A 331 -12.50 4.00 2.09
C LEU A 331 -14.00 3.71 2.35
N GLN A 332 -14.34 2.54 2.88
CA GLN A 332 -15.74 2.25 3.23
C GLN A 332 -16.27 3.10 4.37
N ASP A 333 -15.46 3.35 5.40
CA ASP A 333 -15.84 4.22 6.51
C ASP A 333 -16.10 5.67 6.04
N ILE A 334 -15.37 6.14 5.02
CA ILE A 334 -15.62 7.45 4.41
C ILE A 334 -16.68 7.45 3.30
N GLY A 335 -17.39 6.33 3.09
CA GLY A 335 -18.64 6.27 2.33
C GLY A 335 -18.63 5.46 1.03
N TYR A 336 -17.50 4.86 0.63
CA TYR A 336 -17.46 4.03 -0.57
C TYR A 336 -18.15 2.67 -0.35
N THR A 337 -18.78 2.14 -1.41
CA THR A 337 -19.30 0.77 -1.41
C THR A 337 -18.26 -0.16 -2.03
N ILE A 338 -17.68 -1.06 -1.24
CA ILE A 338 -16.62 -1.98 -1.69
C ILE A 338 -16.97 -3.39 -1.20
N ASP A 339 -16.97 -4.40 -2.08
CA ASP A 339 -16.94 -5.80 -1.65
C ASP A 339 -15.50 -6.19 -1.30
N ARG A 340 -15.05 -5.81 -0.09
CA ARG A 340 -13.67 -6.11 0.38
C ARG A 340 -13.31 -7.59 0.24
N ARG A 341 -14.24 -8.52 0.47
CA ARG A 341 -13.94 -9.96 0.33
C ARG A 341 -13.91 -10.48 -1.10
N ASN A 342 -14.07 -9.62 -2.09
CA ASN A 342 -13.62 -9.92 -3.45
C ASN A 342 -12.10 -9.77 -3.60
N PHE A 343 -11.46 -8.96 -2.74
CA PHE A 343 -10.02 -8.66 -2.77
C PHE A 343 -9.25 -9.32 -1.63
N PHE A 344 -9.86 -9.50 -0.46
CA PHE A 344 -9.23 -10.11 0.71
C PHE A 344 -10.12 -11.18 1.33
N GLY A 345 -9.67 -12.45 1.34
CA GLY A 345 -10.44 -13.52 1.98
C GLY A 345 -10.54 -13.32 3.49
N PHE A 346 -9.39 -13.16 4.13
CA PHE A 346 -9.27 -12.88 5.56
C PHE A 346 -7.92 -12.24 5.90
N SER A 347 -7.89 -11.31 6.86
CA SER A 347 -6.66 -10.66 7.33
C SER A 347 -6.51 -10.81 8.84
N ILE A 348 -5.28 -11.01 9.31
CA ILE A 348 -4.94 -11.15 10.74
C ILE A 348 -3.95 -10.06 11.10
N TYR A 349 -4.46 -8.96 11.67
CA TYR A 349 -3.65 -7.84 12.18
C TYR A 349 -3.17 -8.05 13.61
N ASN A 350 -3.82 -8.94 14.37
CA ASN A 350 -3.47 -9.22 15.76
C ASN A 350 -2.13 -9.94 15.90
N ASP A 351 -1.47 -9.70 17.03
CA ASP A 351 -0.30 -10.45 17.47
C ASP A 351 -0.67 -11.59 18.43
N GLY A 352 0.17 -12.63 18.48
CA GLY A 352 0.10 -13.67 19.52
C GLY A 352 -1.15 -14.57 19.49
N LEU A 353 -1.94 -14.57 18.41
CA LEU A 353 -3.14 -15.38 18.31
C LEU A 353 -2.83 -16.83 17.92
N THR A 354 -3.60 -17.77 18.48
CA THR A 354 -3.79 -19.08 17.86
C THR A 354 -5.14 -19.11 17.16
N TYR A 355 -5.15 -19.28 15.84
CA TYR A 355 -6.36 -19.15 15.02
C TYR A 355 -6.46 -20.23 13.95
N THR A 356 -7.66 -20.80 13.78
CA THR A 356 -7.96 -21.67 12.64
C THR A 356 -8.80 -20.90 11.63
N ASN A 357 -8.19 -20.52 10.51
CA ASN A 357 -8.89 -19.82 9.44
C ASN A 357 -9.74 -20.81 8.63
N LYS A 358 -11.07 -20.70 8.82
CA LYS A 358 -12.07 -21.45 8.05
C LYS A 358 -12.72 -20.59 6.96
N ASN A 359 -12.27 -19.36 6.79
CA ASN A 359 -12.78 -18.47 5.74
C ASN A 359 -12.14 -18.89 4.41
N PRO A 360 -12.95 -19.23 3.38
CA PRO A 360 -12.42 -19.49 2.06
C PRO A 360 -12.15 -18.17 1.31
N PHE A 361 -11.48 -18.28 0.17
CA PHE A 361 -11.43 -17.21 -0.82
C PHE A 361 -11.83 -17.75 -2.18
N TYR A 362 -13.05 -17.41 -2.63
CA TYR A 362 -13.64 -17.85 -3.88
C TYR A 362 -14.19 -16.65 -4.67
N ALA A 363 -14.64 -16.87 -5.90
CA ALA A 363 -15.40 -15.88 -6.64
C ALA A 363 -16.64 -15.44 -5.85
N ARG A 364 -16.97 -14.16 -5.95
CA ARG A 364 -18.18 -13.58 -5.37
C ARG A 364 -19.37 -13.74 -6.30
N ASN A 365 -20.57 -13.83 -5.71
CA ASN A 365 -21.81 -13.72 -6.48
C ASN A 365 -21.97 -12.31 -7.05
N SER A 366 -22.87 -12.12 -8.01
CA SER A 366 -23.11 -10.81 -8.66
C SER A 366 -23.57 -9.71 -7.71
N SER A 367 -24.03 -10.05 -6.50
CA SER A 367 -24.44 -9.09 -5.48
C SER A 367 -23.32 -8.73 -4.51
N GLY A 368 -22.15 -9.37 -4.60
CA GLY A 368 -21.06 -9.16 -3.66
C GLY A 368 -21.38 -9.58 -2.23
N THR A 369 -22.31 -10.53 -2.00
CA THR A 369 -22.77 -10.90 -0.64
C THR A 369 -22.33 -12.29 -0.18
N ALA A 370 -21.92 -13.16 -1.09
CA ALA A 370 -21.50 -14.52 -0.76
C ALA A 370 -20.47 -15.05 -1.74
N TYR A 371 -19.70 -16.04 -1.27
CA TYR A 371 -18.82 -16.83 -2.10
C TYR A 371 -19.59 -17.87 -2.93
N ILE A 372 -19.11 -18.13 -4.14
CA ILE A 372 -19.51 -19.26 -4.97
C ILE A 372 -18.54 -20.40 -4.70
N THR A 373 -18.95 -21.37 -3.89
CA THR A 373 -18.09 -22.47 -3.42
C THR A 373 -17.31 -23.15 -4.55
N GLY A 374 -15.98 -23.21 -4.41
CA GLY A 374 -15.09 -23.92 -5.33
C GLY A 374 -14.85 -23.22 -6.67
N LYS A 375 -15.43 -22.03 -6.90
CA LYS A 375 -15.13 -21.22 -8.08
C LYS A 375 -13.98 -20.27 -7.77
N SER A 376 -12.91 -20.32 -8.55
CA SER A 376 -11.76 -19.43 -8.36
C SER A 376 -12.13 -17.95 -8.49
N ASN A 377 -11.58 -17.13 -7.60
CA ASN A 377 -11.63 -15.68 -7.70
C ASN A 377 -10.58 -15.22 -8.71
N THR A 378 -10.96 -14.39 -9.69
CA THR A 378 -10.08 -13.90 -10.75
C THR A 378 -9.76 -12.41 -10.62
N THR A 379 -10.01 -11.82 -9.45
CA THR A 379 -9.78 -10.40 -9.18
C THR A 379 -8.30 -10.07 -9.19
N LEU A 380 -7.94 -8.97 -9.85
CA LEU A 380 -6.58 -8.43 -9.88
C LEU A 380 -6.05 -8.24 -8.46
N LEU A 381 -4.84 -8.72 -8.18
CA LEU A 381 -4.16 -8.54 -6.89
C LEU A 381 -4.97 -9.04 -5.67
N GLY A 382 -5.88 -10.02 -5.87
CA GLY A 382 -6.63 -10.61 -4.76
C GLY A 382 -5.73 -11.39 -3.81
N VAL A 383 -5.94 -11.25 -2.50
CA VAL A 383 -5.21 -11.94 -1.43
C VAL A 383 -6.15 -12.88 -0.66
N GLY A 384 -5.84 -14.17 -0.59
CA GLY A 384 -6.67 -15.14 0.14
C GLY A 384 -6.58 -14.97 1.66
N LEU A 385 -5.37 -15.06 2.20
CA LEU A 385 -5.07 -14.82 3.62
C LEU A 385 -3.92 -13.81 3.73
N HIS A 386 -4.11 -12.74 4.50
CA HIS A 386 -3.05 -11.82 4.90
C HIS A 386 -2.70 -12.00 6.38
N LEU A 387 -1.47 -12.37 6.68
CA LEU A 387 -0.94 -12.47 8.04
C LEU A 387 -0.01 -11.28 8.31
N TYR A 388 -0.60 -10.19 8.78
CA TYR A 388 0.12 -8.96 9.15
C TYR A 388 0.80 -9.09 10.51
N GLY A 389 0.08 -9.59 11.51
CA GLY A 389 0.57 -9.66 12.88
C GLY A 389 1.71 -10.66 13.10
N THR A 390 2.29 -10.61 14.29
CA THR A 390 3.51 -11.29 14.72
C THR A 390 3.19 -12.32 15.81
N ASN A 391 4.03 -13.36 15.95
CA ASN A 391 3.91 -14.41 16.96
C ASN A 391 2.60 -15.23 16.90
N ASN A 392 1.93 -15.28 15.74
CA ASN A 392 0.69 -16.02 15.58
C ASN A 392 0.94 -17.51 15.27
N THR A 393 0.03 -18.38 15.69
CA THR A 393 -0.09 -19.77 15.24
C THR A 393 -1.38 -19.93 14.44
N VAL A 394 -1.27 -20.05 13.12
CA VAL A 394 -2.40 -20.06 12.19
C VAL A 394 -2.54 -21.41 11.50
N TYR A 395 -3.74 -21.96 11.47
CA TYR A 395 -4.11 -23.14 10.69
C TYR A 395 -5.04 -22.72 9.55
N GLN A 396 -4.59 -22.80 8.30
CA GLN A 396 -5.45 -22.61 7.15
C GLN A 396 -6.25 -23.90 6.90
N ALA A 397 -7.58 -23.81 6.99
CA ALA A 397 -8.49 -24.95 6.94
C ALA A 397 -9.55 -24.88 5.84
N ALA A 398 -9.57 -23.80 5.04
CA ALA A 398 -10.44 -23.65 3.88
C ALA A 398 -9.60 -23.32 2.62
N ASP A 399 -10.14 -23.61 1.45
CA ASP A 399 -9.43 -23.34 0.20
C ASP A 399 -9.36 -21.82 -0.09
N LEU A 400 -8.23 -21.41 -0.66
CA LEU A 400 -7.94 -20.04 -1.07
C LEU A 400 -7.64 -20.04 -2.57
N LEU A 401 -8.62 -19.69 -3.40
CA LEU A 401 -8.53 -19.80 -4.86
C LEU A 401 -8.35 -18.40 -5.49
N ALA A 402 -7.15 -17.85 -5.40
CA ALA A 402 -6.79 -16.48 -5.81
C ALA A 402 -6.23 -16.44 -7.25
N ASP A 403 -6.95 -16.98 -8.22
CA ASP A 403 -6.50 -17.17 -9.60
C ASP A 403 -6.58 -15.91 -10.50
N GLY A 404 -6.61 -14.71 -9.91
CA GLY A 404 -6.50 -13.45 -10.64
C GLY A 404 -5.06 -13.11 -11.01
N ILE A 405 -4.87 -12.15 -11.92
CA ILE A 405 -3.54 -11.62 -12.25
C ILE A 405 -2.89 -11.10 -10.96
N ALA A 406 -1.65 -11.51 -10.72
CA ALA A 406 -0.86 -11.20 -9.53
C ALA A 406 -1.61 -11.51 -8.21
N GLY A 407 -2.54 -12.47 -8.25
CA GLY A 407 -3.23 -12.97 -7.07
C GLY A 407 -2.25 -13.67 -6.13
N THR A 408 -2.52 -13.56 -4.83
CA THR A 408 -1.71 -14.20 -3.80
C THR A 408 -2.59 -15.04 -2.89
N GLY A 409 -2.31 -16.34 -2.80
CA GLY A 409 -3.08 -17.23 -1.94
C GLY A 409 -2.91 -16.86 -0.46
N ILE A 410 -1.67 -16.81 0.01
CA ILE A 410 -1.31 -16.39 1.38
C ILE A 410 -0.17 -15.39 1.32
N ARG A 411 -0.29 -14.24 1.99
CA ARG A 411 0.77 -13.25 2.21
C ARG A 411 1.11 -13.13 3.70
N ILE A 412 2.39 -13.14 4.05
CA ILE A 412 2.87 -12.97 5.43
C ILE A 412 3.82 -11.77 5.52
N ASP A 413 3.50 -10.81 6.38
CA ASP A 413 4.32 -9.61 6.64
C ASP A 413 4.86 -9.55 8.08
N GLY A 414 4.34 -10.39 8.99
CA GLY A 414 4.76 -10.42 10.39
C GLY A 414 5.95 -11.32 10.68
N SER A 415 6.44 -11.25 11.93
CA SER A 415 7.55 -12.10 12.40
C SER A 415 7.09 -13.25 13.29
N SER A 416 7.93 -14.27 13.44
CA SER A 416 7.77 -15.38 14.38
C SER A 416 6.43 -16.12 14.29
N ASN A 417 5.78 -16.06 13.13
CA ASN A 417 4.51 -16.74 12.92
C ASN A 417 4.76 -18.23 12.63
N THR A 418 3.83 -19.07 13.05
CA THR A 418 3.73 -20.47 12.63
C THR A 418 2.48 -20.64 11.78
N LEU A 419 2.64 -20.86 10.48
CA LEU A 419 1.54 -21.16 9.55
C LEU A 419 1.50 -22.66 9.26
N THR A 420 0.34 -23.28 9.40
CA THR A 420 0.07 -24.64 8.94
C THR A 420 -1.03 -24.64 7.88
N ILE A 421 -0.70 -25.09 6.68
CA ILE A 421 -1.66 -25.33 5.59
C ILE A 421 -2.11 -26.78 5.72
N ASN A 422 -3.36 -26.98 6.14
CA ASN A 422 -3.87 -28.32 6.46
C ASN A 422 -3.91 -29.23 5.23
N SER A 423 -3.81 -30.54 5.47
CA SER A 423 -4.00 -31.53 4.42
C SER A 423 -5.39 -31.41 3.80
N GLY A 424 -5.46 -31.56 2.47
CA GLY A 424 -6.69 -31.39 1.70
C GLY A 424 -7.06 -29.94 1.35
N VAL A 425 -6.39 -28.94 1.92
CA VAL A 425 -6.59 -27.53 1.56
C VAL A 425 -5.85 -27.21 0.26
N LYS A 426 -6.53 -26.50 -0.64
CA LYS A 426 -5.96 -25.93 -1.86
C LYS A 426 -5.74 -24.43 -1.70
N VAL A 427 -4.54 -23.99 -2.01
CA VAL A 427 -4.19 -22.58 -2.14
C VAL A 427 -3.68 -22.40 -3.56
N THR A 428 -4.44 -21.68 -4.39
CA THR A 428 -4.12 -21.47 -5.80
C THR A 428 -3.97 -19.98 -6.11
N ALA A 429 -3.07 -19.69 -7.04
CA ALA A 429 -2.82 -18.38 -7.61
C ALA A 429 -2.49 -18.54 -9.10
N ASN A 430 -3.42 -19.11 -9.86
CA ASN A 430 -3.19 -19.55 -11.24
C ASN A 430 -3.28 -18.43 -12.29
N GLY A 431 -3.54 -17.19 -11.90
CA GLY A 431 -3.39 -16.05 -12.80
C GLY A 431 -1.92 -15.74 -13.09
N ASP A 432 -1.66 -14.97 -14.15
CA ASP A 432 -0.30 -14.54 -14.49
C ASP A 432 0.34 -13.80 -13.30
N TYR A 433 1.60 -14.09 -13.04
CA TYR A 433 2.42 -13.52 -11.96
C TYR A 433 1.92 -13.83 -10.53
N GLY A 434 1.06 -14.85 -10.39
CA GLY A 434 0.49 -15.26 -9.12
C GLY A 434 1.48 -15.93 -8.15
N ASN A 435 1.20 -15.81 -6.86
CA ASN A 435 1.99 -16.41 -5.78
C ASN A 435 1.08 -17.23 -4.84
N ALA A 436 1.20 -18.55 -4.79
CA ALA A 436 0.32 -19.32 -3.89
C ALA A 436 0.65 -19.03 -2.40
N LEU A 437 1.94 -18.91 -2.08
CA LEU A 437 2.45 -18.42 -0.81
C LEU A 437 3.50 -17.34 -1.06
N LEU A 438 3.36 -16.19 -0.42
CA LEU A 438 4.33 -15.10 -0.36
C LEU A 438 4.66 -14.79 1.10
N VAL A 439 5.94 -14.89 1.47
CA VAL A 439 6.44 -14.31 2.72
C VAL A 439 7.25 -13.10 2.34
N SER A 440 6.79 -11.93 2.76
CA SER A 440 7.26 -10.64 2.25
C SER A 440 7.91 -9.74 3.28
N TYR A 441 7.80 -10.03 4.58
CA TYR A 441 8.49 -9.23 5.58
C TYR A 441 8.64 -9.98 6.91
N GLY A 442 9.48 -9.41 7.79
CA GLY A 442 9.77 -9.93 9.13
C GLY A 442 10.83 -11.02 9.17
N LYS A 443 10.86 -11.77 10.27
CA LYS A 443 11.81 -12.85 10.51
C LYS A 443 11.20 -14.04 11.25
N ASN A 444 11.91 -15.16 11.23
CA ASN A 444 11.69 -16.35 12.04
C ASN A 444 10.32 -17.02 11.85
N ASN A 445 9.69 -16.82 10.69
CA ASN A 445 8.45 -17.52 10.36
C ASN A 445 8.71 -19.02 10.17
N SER A 446 7.73 -19.85 10.53
CA SER A 446 7.74 -21.30 10.37
C SER A 446 6.52 -21.71 9.57
N ILE A 447 6.71 -22.48 8.51
CA ILE A 447 5.66 -22.82 7.56
C ILE A 447 5.59 -24.34 7.42
N ASN A 448 4.42 -24.88 7.68
CA ASN A 448 4.08 -26.29 7.59
C ASN A 448 3.09 -26.50 6.45
N HIS A 449 3.57 -26.95 5.30
CA HIS A 449 2.77 -27.13 4.10
C HIS A 449 2.37 -28.60 3.91
N TYR A 450 1.11 -28.93 4.19
CA TYR A 450 0.54 -30.27 4.04
C TYR A 450 -0.56 -30.36 2.98
N GLY A 451 -0.95 -29.23 2.39
CA GLY A 451 -2.01 -29.11 1.38
C GLY A 451 -1.48 -29.05 -0.06
N THR A 452 -2.08 -28.19 -0.87
CA THR A 452 -1.59 -27.83 -2.23
C THR A 452 -1.30 -26.34 -2.30
N LEU A 453 -0.14 -25.97 -2.83
CA LEU A 453 0.21 -24.62 -3.26
C LEU A 453 0.45 -24.67 -4.77
N GLU A 454 -0.36 -23.94 -5.55
CA GLU A 454 -0.33 -23.97 -7.02
C GLU A 454 -0.37 -22.56 -7.63
N ALA A 455 0.56 -22.27 -8.54
CA ALA A 455 0.60 -21.02 -9.31
C ALA A 455 1.10 -21.29 -10.74
N THR A 456 0.17 -21.64 -11.63
CA THR A 456 0.50 -22.16 -12.98
C THR A 456 0.36 -21.14 -14.11
N GLY A 457 -0.12 -19.92 -13.83
CA GLY A 457 -0.13 -18.81 -14.78
C GLY A 457 1.28 -18.39 -15.21
N THR A 458 1.41 -17.47 -16.18
CA THR A 458 2.72 -17.01 -16.66
C THR A 458 3.57 -16.49 -15.50
N SER A 459 4.82 -16.96 -15.38
CA SER A 459 5.72 -16.56 -14.28
C SER A 459 5.21 -16.83 -12.85
N GLY A 460 4.31 -17.80 -12.67
CA GLY A 460 3.70 -18.15 -11.38
C GLY A 460 4.66 -18.89 -10.43
N ILE A 461 4.57 -18.57 -9.14
CA ILE A 461 5.44 -19.11 -8.09
C ILE A 461 4.61 -19.77 -6.98
N ALA A 462 4.87 -21.04 -6.67
CA ALA A 462 4.10 -21.72 -5.62
C ALA A 462 4.48 -21.24 -4.21
N ALA A 463 5.77 -21.14 -3.89
CA ALA A 463 6.25 -20.55 -2.63
C ALA A 463 7.34 -19.51 -2.92
N ARG A 464 7.03 -18.24 -2.64
CA ARG A 464 7.92 -17.08 -2.82
C ARG A 464 8.35 -16.54 -1.46
N PHE A 465 9.66 -16.40 -1.28
CA PHE A 465 10.28 -15.74 -0.14
C PHE A 465 11.03 -14.52 -0.67
N ASP A 466 10.48 -13.34 -0.42
CA ASP A 466 10.91 -12.14 -1.13
C ASP A 466 10.45 -10.87 -0.41
N PHE A 467 11.38 -10.04 0.06
CA PHE A 467 11.02 -8.76 0.69
C PHE A 467 10.44 -7.76 -0.31
N GLY A 468 10.68 -7.97 -1.60
CA GLY A 468 10.45 -6.99 -2.65
C GLY A 468 11.52 -5.91 -2.67
N HIS A 469 11.38 -4.99 -3.62
CA HIS A 469 12.10 -3.73 -3.61
C HIS A 469 11.34 -2.68 -2.79
N ASN A 470 12.01 -1.56 -2.51
CA ASN A 470 11.34 -0.40 -1.96
C ASN A 470 10.58 0.35 -3.07
N LEU A 471 9.31 0.66 -2.83
CA LEU A 471 8.47 1.43 -3.74
C LEU A 471 9.04 2.82 -4.06
N LEU A 472 9.70 3.44 -3.08
CA LEU A 472 10.38 4.73 -3.25
C LEU A 472 11.72 4.49 -3.95
N LEU A 473 12.73 4.03 -3.22
CA LEU A 473 14.04 3.85 -3.81
C LEU A 473 14.88 2.91 -2.95
N ASP A 474 15.46 1.86 -3.55
CA ASP A 474 16.37 0.96 -2.84
C ASP A 474 17.64 1.70 -2.37
N ALA A 475 18.02 2.77 -3.06
CA ALA A 475 19.18 3.57 -2.68
C ALA A 475 18.98 4.31 -1.35
N ASP A 476 17.73 4.56 -0.94
CA ASP A 476 17.42 5.27 0.30
C ASP A 476 17.16 4.29 1.45
N ASP A 477 16.33 3.26 1.23
CA ASP A 477 16.06 2.22 2.22
C ASP A 477 15.82 0.89 1.51
N TYR A 478 16.71 -0.08 1.73
CA TYR A 478 16.63 -1.44 1.22
C TYR A 478 16.76 -2.44 2.35
N ARG A 479 15.83 -3.39 2.40
CA ARG A 479 15.66 -4.31 3.52
C ARG A 479 15.66 -5.76 3.05
N GLY A 480 16.07 -6.63 3.96
CA GLY A 480 16.09 -8.07 3.75
C GLY A 480 16.57 -8.82 4.97
N SER A 481 16.64 -10.15 4.88
CA SER A 481 17.22 -10.97 5.95
C SER A 481 18.68 -10.58 6.17
N TYR A 482 18.99 -10.05 7.36
CA TYR A 482 20.29 -9.48 7.71
C TYR A 482 20.78 -8.35 6.79
N ILE A 483 19.87 -7.69 6.07
CA ILE A 483 20.15 -6.58 5.16
C ILE A 483 19.37 -5.35 5.66
N TYR A 484 20.09 -4.29 5.97
CA TYR A 484 19.55 -2.94 6.11
C TYR A 484 20.58 -1.99 5.50
N SER A 485 20.25 -1.39 4.36
CA SER A 485 21.19 -0.59 3.56
C SER A 485 20.46 0.53 2.85
N GLY A 486 21.19 1.57 2.44
CA GLY A 486 20.62 2.77 1.81
C GLY A 486 21.04 4.04 2.55
N ASN A 487 20.66 5.20 2.03
CA ASN A 487 20.98 6.50 2.61
C ASN A 487 20.34 6.73 3.99
N ASP A 488 19.16 6.17 4.21
CA ASP A 488 18.38 6.29 5.44
C ASP A 488 18.66 5.12 6.42
N ALA A 489 19.39 4.11 5.96
CA ALA A 489 19.70 2.95 6.77
C ALA A 489 20.72 3.25 7.88
N SER A 490 20.49 2.67 9.05
CA SER A 490 21.44 2.67 10.16
C SER A 490 22.42 1.50 10.03
N SER A 491 23.61 1.63 10.64
CA SER A 491 24.54 0.50 10.78
C SER A 491 24.00 -0.64 11.65
N THR A 492 22.97 -0.37 12.44
CA THR A 492 22.32 -1.38 13.29
C THR A 492 21.13 -1.98 12.55
N LEU A 493 21.12 -3.32 12.40
CA LEU A 493 19.95 -4.03 11.87
C LEU A 493 18.70 -3.74 12.69
N LEU A 494 17.60 -3.49 11.99
CA LEU A 494 16.27 -3.54 12.59
C LEU A 494 16.00 -4.94 13.12
N ASP A 495 15.30 -5.03 14.25
CA ASP A 495 15.08 -6.30 14.93
C ASP A 495 14.37 -7.29 14.02
N GLU A 496 13.35 -6.85 13.28
CA GLU A 496 12.58 -7.68 12.35
C GLU A 496 13.37 -8.19 11.14
N LEU A 497 14.56 -7.64 10.86
CA LEU A 497 15.46 -8.08 9.79
C LEU A 497 16.58 -8.99 10.32
N ASN A 498 16.80 -9.01 11.64
CA ASN A 498 17.84 -9.78 12.30
C ASN A 498 17.42 -11.25 12.50
N GLY A 499 17.31 -11.98 11.39
CA GLY A 499 16.93 -13.39 11.32
C GLY A 499 16.67 -13.86 9.89
N PRO A 500 16.56 -15.18 9.64
CA PRO A 500 15.95 -15.67 8.41
C PRO A 500 14.52 -15.15 8.27
N LEU A 501 14.09 -14.82 7.04
CA LEU A 501 12.69 -14.54 6.76
C LEU A 501 11.81 -15.74 7.15
N VAL A 502 12.29 -16.95 6.82
CA VAL A 502 11.67 -18.22 7.19
C VAL A 502 12.72 -19.12 7.83
N ARG A 503 12.50 -19.46 9.10
CA ARG A 503 13.36 -20.38 9.85
C ARG A 503 13.17 -21.82 9.37
N THR A 504 11.95 -22.23 9.10
CA THR A 504 11.66 -23.60 8.67
C THR A 504 10.50 -23.63 7.69
N PHE A 505 10.71 -24.26 6.55
CA PHE A 505 9.69 -24.58 5.55
C PHE A 505 9.58 -26.11 5.41
N ASN A 506 8.57 -26.69 6.03
CA ASN A 506 8.29 -28.12 5.97
C ASN A 506 7.29 -28.39 4.85
N VAL A 507 7.64 -29.29 3.92
CA VAL A 507 6.83 -29.61 2.75
C VAL A 507 6.46 -31.10 2.80
N ALA A 508 5.20 -31.42 3.07
CA ALA A 508 4.63 -32.76 2.84
C ALA A 508 3.55 -32.77 1.76
N GLY A 509 3.06 -31.58 1.37
CA GLY A 509 2.04 -31.38 0.36
C GLY A 509 2.58 -31.27 -1.07
N THR A 510 1.76 -30.68 -1.94
CA THR A 510 2.09 -30.42 -3.35
C THR A 510 2.52 -28.98 -3.57
N LEU A 511 3.64 -28.77 -4.27
CA LEU A 511 4.09 -27.49 -4.81
C LEU A 511 4.07 -27.58 -6.34
N ASN A 512 3.38 -26.65 -7.01
CA ASN A 512 3.31 -26.59 -8.47
C ASN A 512 3.39 -25.13 -8.96
N GLY A 513 4.53 -24.70 -9.47
CA GLY A 513 4.75 -23.34 -9.99
C GLY A 513 5.34 -23.37 -11.39
N SER A 514 4.84 -22.51 -12.29
CA SER A 514 5.30 -22.47 -13.69
C SER A 514 6.70 -21.84 -13.85
N LEU A 515 7.03 -20.84 -13.02
CA LEU A 515 8.39 -20.30 -12.91
C LEU A 515 9.19 -21.04 -11.85
N ALA A 516 8.62 -21.20 -10.65
CA ALA A 516 9.29 -21.89 -9.56
C ALA A 516 8.29 -22.53 -8.60
N SER A 517 8.56 -23.76 -8.20
CA SER A 517 7.93 -24.39 -7.04
C SER A 517 8.37 -23.73 -5.74
N ILE A 518 9.63 -23.30 -5.67
CA ILE A 518 10.22 -22.55 -4.55
C ILE A 518 11.12 -21.46 -5.13
N TYR A 519 10.89 -20.20 -4.74
CA TYR A 519 11.71 -19.05 -5.10
C TYR A 519 12.18 -18.32 -3.85
N ILE A 520 13.50 -18.09 -3.75
CA ILE A 520 14.13 -17.27 -2.72
C ILE A 520 14.83 -16.10 -3.42
N SER A 521 14.43 -14.87 -3.09
CA SER A 521 15.07 -13.65 -3.62
C SER A 521 16.49 -13.45 -3.08
N ASP A 522 17.20 -12.48 -3.63
CA ASP A 522 18.54 -12.07 -3.19
C ASP A 522 18.53 -11.32 -1.84
N ASN A 523 17.37 -10.83 -1.38
CA ASN A 523 17.21 -10.21 -0.07
C ASN A 523 16.47 -11.08 0.96
N ALA A 524 16.12 -12.32 0.63
CA ALA A 524 15.45 -13.24 1.55
C ALA A 524 16.35 -14.42 1.91
N TYR A 525 16.44 -14.73 3.21
CA TYR A 525 17.10 -15.95 3.69
C TYR A 525 16.07 -16.93 4.25
N VAL A 526 16.08 -18.15 3.71
CA VAL A 526 15.35 -19.29 4.26
C VAL A 526 16.37 -20.24 4.89
N GLN A 527 16.23 -20.52 6.18
CA GLN A 527 17.22 -21.32 6.90
C GLN A 527 17.11 -22.81 6.58
N ASP A 528 15.94 -23.42 6.83
CA ASP A 528 15.74 -24.85 6.63
C ASP A 528 14.54 -25.13 5.72
N ILE A 529 14.77 -25.86 4.62
CA ILE A 529 13.73 -26.41 3.76
C ILE A 529 13.75 -27.93 3.93
N ASN A 530 12.65 -28.48 4.43
CA ASN A 530 12.53 -29.90 4.73
C ASN A 530 11.51 -30.54 3.79
N ILE A 531 11.99 -31.34 2.84
CA ILE A 531 11.14 -32.13 1.96
C ILE A 531 10.80 -33.45 2.66
N LEU A 532 9.54 -33.57 3.06
CA LEU A 532 9.02 -34.67 3.85
C LEU A 532 8.47 -35.79 2.94
N THR A 533 8.41 -37.01 3.47
CA THR A 533 7.81 -38.16 2.80
C THR A 533 6.38 -37.85 2.34
N GLY A 534 6.11 -38.04 1.05
CA GLY A 534 4.83 -37.76 0.41
C GLY A 534 4.76 -36.42 -0.34
N ALA A 535 5.76 -35.54 -0.19
CA ALA A 535 5.83 -34.29 -0.92
C ALA A 535 5.86 -34.50 -2.44
N GLN A 536 5.20 -33.61 -3.18
CA GLN A 536 5.23 -33.55 -4.64
C GLN A 536 5.67 -32.15 -5.07
N ILE A 537 6.72 -32.05 -5.86
CA ILE A 537 7.29 -30.77 -6.29
C ILE A 537 7.35 -30.77 -7.82
N THR A 538 6.67 -29.80 -8.44
CA THR A 538 6.66 -29.58 -9.88
C THR A 538 7.05 -28.13 -10.17
N GLY A 539 8.07 -27.94 -11.01
CA GLY A 539 8.69 -26.63 -11.27
C GLY A 539 10.05 -26.46 -10.60
N ASP A 540 10.77 -25.40 -10.96
CA ASP A 540 12.15 -25.17 -10.50
C ASP A 540 12.21 -24.80 -9.01
N ILE A 541 13.36 -25.06 -8.39
CA ILE A 541 13.74 -24.48 -7.10
C ILE A 541 14.83 -23.45 -7.40
N ILE A 542 14.51 -22.16 -7.21
CA ILE A 542 15.38 -21.04 -7.54
C ILE A 542 15.76 -20.33 -6.25
N SER A 543 17.06 -20.17 -6.01
CA SER A 543 17.57 -19.31 -4.94
C SER A 543 18.53 -18.30 -5.52
N LYS A 544 18.24 -17.02 -5.28
CA LYS A 544 19.13 -15.89 -5.55
C LYS A 544 19.87 -15.41 -4.30
N TRP A 545 19.56 -15.99 -3.14
CA TRP A 545 20.24 -15.68 -1.89
C TRP A 545 21.74 -15.96 -2.01
N ASP A 546 22.54 -14.94 -1.72
CA ASP A 546 23.99 -15.01 -1.69
C ASP A 546 24.48 -14.67 -0.26
N PRO A 547 24.97 -15.66 0.51
CA PRO A 547 25.42 -15.45 1.89
C PRO A 547 26.69 -14.60 1.99
N ASP A 548 27.37 -14.35 0.87
CA ASP A 548 28.57 -13.54 0.75
C ASP A 548 28.30 -12.19 0.07
N ASN A 549 27.02 -11.85 -0.19
CA ASN A 549 26.63 -10.54 -0.70
C ASN A 549 27.07 -9.44 0.28
N SER A 550 27.70 -8.39 -0.24
CA SER A 550 28.23 -7.27 0.55
C SER A 550 27.18 -6.50 1.35
N LEU A 551 25.89 -6.60 1.00
CA LEU A 551 24.79 -5.99 1.75
C LEU A 551 24.41 -6.79 3.02
N VAL A 552 24.80 -8.06 3.09
CA VAL A 552 24.48 -8.94 4.21
C VAL A 552 25.40 -8.62 5.38
N GLN A 553 24.83 -8.05 6.45
CA GLN A 553 25.59 -7.61 7.62
C GLN A 553 26.08 -8.79 8.48
N THR A 554 25.55 -10.01 8.27
CA THR A 554 25.99 -11.23 8.96
C THR A 554 26.19 -12.38 7.97
N SER A 555 27.44 -12.63 7.57
CA SER A 555 27.80 -13.63 6.56
C SER A 555 27.54 -15.09 6.97
N GLY A 556 27.63 -15.99 6.00
CA GLY A 556 27.66 -17.44 6.23
C GLY A 556 26.31 -18.06 6.57
N LYS A 557 25.23 -17.50 6.02
CA LYS A 557 23.86 -17.98 6.19
C LYS A 557 23.46 -18.88 5.02
N TYR A 558 23.76 -20.17 5.12
CA TYR A 558 23.46 -21.13 4.06
C TYR A 558 22.11 -21.80 4.29
N THR A 559 21.29 -21.90 3.23
CA THR A 559 20.02 -22.62 3.26
C THR A 559 20.29 -24.13 3.29
N SER A 560 19.73 -24.82 4.28
CA SER A 560 19.71 -26.29 4.34
C SER A 560 18.54 -26.83 3.53
N LEU A 561 18.80 -27.65 2.53
CA LEU A 561 17.77 -28.43 1.83
C LEU A 561 17.86 -29.89 2.28
N ASN A 562 16.88 -30.33 3.07
CA ASN A 562 16.86 -31.64 3.70
C ASN A 562 15.84 -32.55 3.03
N SER A 563 16.15 -33.84 2.93
CA SER A 563 15.26 -34.90 2.45
C SER A 563 15.39 -36.13 3.33
N GLY A 564 14.48 -37.09 3.21
CA GLY A 564 14.44 -38.27 4.07
C GLY A 564 13.92 -38.00 5.47
N LEU A 565 13.00 -37.04 5.57
CA LEU A 565 12.30 -36.68 6.79
C LEU A 565 10.83 -37.09 6.66
N LYS A 566 10.17 -37.38 7.78
CA LYS A 566 8.72 -37.57 7.86
C LYS A 566 8.13 -36.66 8.91
N LEU A 567 6.83 -36.44 8.81
CA LEU A 567 6.09 -35.71 9.83
C LEU A 567 5.75 -36.63 11.02
N ASP A 568 6.10 -36.21 12.22
CA ASP A 568 5.67 -36.85 13.48
C ASP A 568 5.30 -35.78 14.50
N ASN A 569 4.05 -35.80 14.97
CA ASN A 569 3.49 -34.82 15.91
C ASN A 569 3.79 -33.35 15.55
N GLY A 570 3.77 -33.02 14.25
CA GLY A 570 4.03 -31.66 13.75
C GLY A 570 5.52 -31.30 13.61
N ALA A 571 6.44 -32.22 13.90
CA ALA A 571 7.88 -32.05 13.73
C ALA A 571 8.40 -32.88 12.55
N ALA A 572 9.42 -32.34 11.85
CA ALA A 572 10.18 -33.08 10.85
C ALA A 572 11.22 -33.96 11.57
N ILE A 573 11.12 -35.28 11.41
CA ILE A 573 12.06 -36.25 12.00
C ILE A 573 12.63 -37.17 10.93
N PRO A 574 13.81 -37.80 11.13
CA PRO A 574 14.35 -38.77 10.18
C PRO A 574 13.35 -39.88 9.84
N ASP A 575 13.17 -40.14 8.54
CA ASP A 575 12.40 -41.26 8.04
C ASP A 575 13.32 -42.47 7.90
N SER A 576 13.20 -43.42 8.82
CA SER A 576 13.96 -44.68 8.80
C SER A 576 13.69 -45.54 7.55
N SER A 577 12.64 -45.24 6.78
CA SER A 577 12.30 -45.92 5.53
C SER A 577 12.85 -45.22 4.28
N PHE A 578 13.45 -44.04 4.42
CA PHE A 578 14.04 -43.32 3.30
C PHE A 578 15.28 -44.03 2.77
N ASN A 579 15.34 -44.17 1.45
CA ASN A 579 16.47 -44.74 0.73
C ASN A 579 16.77 -43.82 -0.46
N MET A 580 18.03 -43.41 -0.62
CA MET A 580 18.48 -42.48 -1.66
C MET A 580 18.70 -43.16 -3.01
#